data_AF-A0A0L0CKP0-F1
#
_entry.id   AF-A0A0L0CKP0-F1
#
_cell.length_a   1.000
_cell.length_b   1.000
_cell.length_c   1.000
_cell.angle_alpha   90.00
_cell.angle_beta   90.00
_cell.angle_gamma   90.00
#
_symmetry.space_group_name_H-M   'P 1'
#
loop_
_entity.id
_entity.type
_entity.pdbx_description
1 polymer ?
#
loop_
_entity_poly.entity_id
_entity_poly.type
_entity_poly.pdbx_seq_one_letter_code
_entity_poly.pdbx_strand_id
1 'polypeptide(L)'
;MHLSSTGIILLLGLRFCVMGGEAEKKCDKNCDLFSEPICVKIKTSNENQMECTFPNDCFLEIYTCKAGKELEKKPGFCASSPYECYDIILNAVVPEEP
;
A
#
# COMPACT_ATOMS: atom_id res chain seq x y z
N MET A 1 39.63 -40.50 -13.96
CA MET A 1 38.37 -40.48 -13.19
C MET A 1 38.17 -39.07 -12.60
N HIS A 2 37.85 -38.06 -13.42
CA HIS A 2 37.68 -36.69 -12.90
C HIS A 2 36.88 -35.79 -13.85
N LEU A 3 36.00 -36.38 -14.68
CA LEU A 3 35.23 -35.63 -15.68
C LEU A 3 33.71 -35.70 -15.48
N SER A 4 33.23 -36.43 -14.47
CA SER A 4 31.79 -36.64 -14.24
C SER A 4 31.23 -35.93 -13.01
N SER A 5 32.04 -35.26 -12.18
CA SER A 5 31.56 -34.64 -10.94
C SER A 5 31.15 -33.17 -11.09
N THR A 6 31.56 -32.47 -12.15
CA THR A 6 31.23 -31.04 -12.35
C THR A 6 29.84 -30.82 -12.93
N GLY A 7 29.25 -31.80 -13.62
CA GLY A 7 27.91 -31.67 -14.23
C GLY A 7 26.76 -31.71 -13.23
N ILE A 8 26.94 -32.35 -12.08
CA ILE A 8 25.85 -32.57 -11.09
C ILE A 8 25.62 -31.32 -10.24
N ILE A 9 26.67 -30.54 -9.96
CA ILE A 9 26.57 -29.32 -9.13
C ILE A 9 25.82 -28.21 -9.87
N LEU A 10 25.93 -28.15 -11.20
CA LEU A 10 25.23 -27.17 -12.04
C LEU A 10 23.71 -27.44 -12.15
N LEU A 11 23.27 -28.68 -11.93
CA LEU A 11 21.85 -29.05 -12.01
C LEU A 11 21.08 -28.78 -10.70
N LEU A 12 21.76 -28.67 -9.56
CA LEU A 12 21.15 -28.41 -8.26
C LEU A 12 20.93 -26.91 -7.96
N GLY A 13 21.62 -26.01 -8.66
CA GLY A 13 21.49 -24.55 -8.48
C GLY A 13 20.25 -23.92 -9.11
N LEU A 14 19.51 -24.66 -9.95
CA LEU A 14 18.39 -24.15 -10.75
C LEU A 14 17.01 -24.22 -10.05
N ARG A 15 16.96 -24.54 -8.75
CA ARG A 15 15.70 -24.89 -8.07
C ARG A 15 15.13 -23.91 -7.03
N PHE A 16 15.69 -22.71 -6.86
CA PHE A 16 15.10 -21.73 -5.94
C PHE A 16 15.00 -20.31 -6.51
N CYS A 17 14.31 -20.18 -7.65
CA CYS A 17 13.63 -18.92 -8.01
C CYS A 17 12.11 -19.15 -7.99
N VAL A 18 11.59 -19.65 -6.87
CA VAL A 18 10.17 -19.39 -6.56
C VAL A 18 10.16 -17.98 -6.00
N MET A 19 10.10 -16.99 -6.90
CA MET A 19 9.49 -15.71 -6.54
C MET A 19 8.07 -16.08 -6.14
N GLY A 20 7.83 -16.18 -4.84
CA GLY A 20 6.48 -16.21 -4.32
C GLY A 20 5.83 -14.95 -4.84
N GLY A 21 4.95 -15.09 -5.83
CA GLY A 21 4.09 -14.01 -6.23
C GLY A 21 3.39 -13.57 -4.97
N GLU A 22 3.69 -12.36 -4.51
CA GLU A 22 2.92 -11.72 -3.47
C GLU A 22 1.49 -11.80 -3.98
N ALA A 23 0.69 -12.68 -3.37
CA ALA A 23 -0.74 -12.71 -3.64
C ALA A 23 -1.19 -11.27 -3.48
N GLU A 24 -1.63 -10.64 -4.58
CA GLU A 24 -2.03 -9.25 -4.61
C GLU A 24 -2.90 -9.01 -3.38
N LYS A 25 -2.40 -8.23 -2.41
CA LYS A 25 -3.17 -7.94 -1.21
C LYS A 25 -4.42 -7.24 -1.70
N LYS A 26 -5.56 -7.93 -1.63
CA LYS A 26 -6.86 -7.38 -1.97
C LYS A 26 -7.17 -6.27 -0.97
N CYS A 27 -6.76 -5.06 -1.32
CA CYS A 27 -6.97 -3.86 -0.51
C CYS A 27 -8.35 -3.24 -0.74
N ASP A 28 -9.05 -3.67 -1.78
CA ASP A 28 -10.37 -3.15 -2.12
C ASP A 28 -11.42 -3.62 -1.11
N LYS A 29 -12.11 -2.65 -0.51
CA LYS A 29 -13.18 -2.84 0.46
C LYS A 29 -14.35 -1.93 0.11
N ASN A 30 -15.56 -2.37 0.39
CA ASN A 30 -16.73 -1.47 0.36
C ASN A 30 -16.80 -0.71 1.68
N CYS A 31 -16.67 0.62 1.61
CA CYS A 31 -16.82 1.49 2.78
C CYS A 31 -18.25 2.04 2.87
N ASP A 32 -18.76 2.09 4.11
CA ASP A 32 -19.97 2.86 4.41
C ASP A 32 -19.68 4.36 4.23
N LEU A 33 -20.74 5.12 3.96
CA LEU A 33 -20.73 6.58 3.83
C LEU A 33 -20.85 7.29 5.17
N PHE A 34 -20.94 6.54 6.29
CA PHE A 34 -20.89 7.13 7.62
C PHE A 34 -19.54 7.85 7.84
N SER A 35 -19.60 9.12 8.26
CA SER A 35 -18.42 9.96 8.40
C SER A 35 -17.95 10.02 9.85
N GLU A 36 -16.75 9.50 10.08
CA GLU A 36 -15.98 9.61 11.32
C GLU A 36 -14.58 10.10 10.94
N PRO A 37 -14.39 11.41 10.77
CA PRO A 37 -13.19 11.96 10.15
C PRO A 37 -11.93 11.61 10.95
N ILE A 38 -10.86 11.29 10.22
CA ILE A 38 -9.57 10.93 10.80
C ILE A 38 -8.49 11.78 10.15
N CYS A 39 -7.72 12.49 10.97
CA CYS A 39 -6.56 13.23 10.53
C CYS A 39 -5.32 12.35 10.57
N VAL A 40 -4.58 12.31 9.46
CA VAL A 40 -3.30 11.60 9.36
C VAL A 40 -2.25 12.47 8.67
N LYS A 41 -0.97 12.18 8.96
CA LYS A 41 0.17 12.79 8.26
C LYS A 41 0.70 11.86 7.18
N ILE A 42 0.67 12.31 5.93
CA ILE A 42 1.17 11.56 4.77
C ILE A 42 2.49 12.20 4.30
N LYS A 43 3.47 11.35 3.98
CA LYS A 43 4.69 11.78 3.30
C LYS A 43 4.47 11.74 1.80
N THR A 44 4.55 12.89 1.14
CA THR A 44 4.46 13.04 -0.31
C THR A 44 5.75 12.60 -1.01
N SER A 45 5.71 12.45 -2.33
CA SER A 45 6.88 12.09 -3.16
C SER A 45 8.05 13.07 -3.03
N ASN A 46 7.77 14.33 -2.69
CA ASN A 46 8.77 15.37 -2.45
C ASN A 46 9.29 15.40 -1.00
N GLU A 47 9.03 14.34 -0.23
CA GLU A 47 9.34 14.20 1.20
C GLU A 47 8.63 15.17 2.15
N ASN A 48 7.82 16.09 1.63
CA ASN A 48 6.99 16.97 2.45
C ASN A 48 5.90 16.18 3.17
N GLN A 49 5.64 16.54 4.43
CA GLN A 49 4.51 16.04 5.19
C GLN A 49 3.29 16.89 4.91
N MET A 50 2.16 16.23 4.67
CA MET A 50 0.87 16.87 4.55
C MET A 50 -0.13 16.23 5.51
N GLU A 51 -1.01 17.03 6.09
CA GLU A 51 -2.12 16.55 6.90
C GLU A 51 -3.34 16.32 5.99
N CYS A 52 -3.89 15.11 6.00
CA CYS A 52 -5.08 14.74 5.22
C CYS A 52 -6.18 14.22 6.13
N THR A 53 -7.40 14.67 5.89
CA THR A 53 -8.58 14.13 6.57
C THR A 53 -9.18 13.01 5.73
N PHE A 54 -9.24 11.81 6.29
CA PHE A 54 -9.97 10.68 5.72
C PHE A 54 -11.41 10.69 6.23
N PRO A 55 -12.41 10.29 5.40
CA PRO A 55 -13.82 10.31 5.80
C PRO A 55 -14.15 9.38 6.98
N ASN A 56 -13.49 8.23 7.05
CA ASN A 56 -13.59 7.23 8.12
C ASN A 56 -12.42 6.23 8.06
N ASP A 57 -12.37 5.30 9.01
CA ASP A 57 -11.34 4.28 9.12
C ASP A 57 -11.25 3.36 7.89
N CYS A 58 -12.37 3.04 7.24
CA CYS A 58 -12.37 2.14 6.08
C CYS A 58 -11.59 2.75 4.90
N PHE A 59 -11.81 4.03 4.59
CA PHE A 59 -11.03 4.72 3.54
C PHE A 59 -9.54 4.76 3.88
N LEU A 60 -9.22 4.98 5.16
CA LEU A 60 -7.83 4.99 5.63
C LEU A 60 -7.18 3.60 5.55
N GLU A 61 -7.93 2.53 5.84
CA GLU A 61 -7.45 1.15 5.70
C GLU A 61 -7.16 0.77 4.26
N ILE A 62 -8.01 1.16 3.30
CA ILE A 62 -7.74 0.93 1.87
C ILE A 62 -6.43 1.63 1.47
N TYR A 63 -6.29 2.90 1.85
CA TYR A 63 -5.08 3.67 1.56
C TYR A 63 -3.82 3.04 2.17
N THR A 64 -3.83 2.74 3.47
CA THR A 64 -2.67 2.16 4.19
C THR A 64 -2.33 0.76 3.69
N CYS A 65 -3.33 -0.03 3.27
CA CYS A 65 -3.14 -1.31 2.61
C CYS A 65 -2.40 -1.15 1.27
N LYS A 66 -2.86 -0.24 0.39
CA LYS A 66 -2.23 0.02 -0.92
C LYS A 66 -0.84 0.65 -0.77
N ALA A 67 -0.67 1.56 0.19
CA ALA A 67 0.60 2.23 0.46
C ALA A 67 1.63 1.35 1.18
N GLY A 68 1.20 0.23 1.78
CA GLY A 68 2.07 -0.67 2.56
C GLY A 68 2.68 -0.02 3.80
N LYS A 69 2.01 1.00 4.37
CA LYS A 69 2.52 1.80 5.49
C LYS A 69 1.42 2.06 6.51
N GLU A 70 1.78 1.96 7.78
CA GLU A 70 0.93 2.44 8.88
C GLU A 70 1.12 3.94 9.08
N LEU A 71 0.04 4.63 9.43
CA LEU A 71 0.04 6.07 9.70
C LEU A 71 -0.42 6.33 11.13
N GLU A 72 0.14 7.37 11.73
CA GLU A 72 -0.36 7.90 13.00
C GLU A 72 -1.75 8.52 12.78
N LYS A 73 -2.74 8.03 13.53
CA LYS A 73 -4.13 8.47 13.45
C LYS A 73 -4.45 9.46 14.55
N LYS A 74 -5.10 10.56 14.20
CA LYS A 74 -5.72 11.49 15.15
C LYS A 74 -7.21 11.61 14.83
N PRO A 75 -8.11 11.42 15.81
CA PRO A 75 -9.54 11.58 15.56
C PRO A 75 -9.89 13.02 15.20
N GLY A 76 -10.84 13.19 14.28
CA GLY A 76 -11.33 14.47 13.81
C GLY A 76 -10.68 14.96 12.51
N PHE A 77 -11.04 16.18 12.11
CA PHE A 77 -10.48 16.84 10.94
C PHE A 77 -9.06 17.33 11.18
N CYS A 78 -8.25 17.37 10.13
CA CYS A 78 -6.98 18.10 10.14
C CYS A 78 -7.22 19.62 10.13
N ALA A 79 -6.27 20.38 10.68
CA ALA A 79 -6.35 21.86 10.67
C ALA A 79 -6.24 22.43 9.25
N SER A 80 -5.57 21.70 8.36
CA SER A 80 -5.49 21.96 6.93
C SER A 80 -5.79 20.67 6.17
N SER A 81 -6.52 20.78 5.07
CA SER A 81 -6.75 19.66 4.15
C SER A 81 -6.48 20.16 2.72
N PRO A 82 -5.23 20.07 2.25
CA PRO A 82 -4.86 20.45 0.88
C PRO A 82 -5.70 19.72 -0.17
N TYR A 83 -5.87 20.31 -1.35
CA TYR A 83 -6.68 19.71 -2.43
C TYR A 83 -6.10 18.36 -2.89
N GLU A 84 -4.78 18.20 -2.79
CA GLU A 84 -4.04 16.98 -3.10
C GLU A 84 -4.50 15.79 -2.25
N CYS A 85 -5.08 16.01 -1.06
CA CYS A 85 -5.65 14.92 -0.26
C CYS A 85 -6.83 14.24 -0.96
N TYR A 86 -7.63 14.97 -1.73
CA TYR A 86 -8.77 14.40 -2.44
C TYR A 86 -8.30 13.43 -3.52
N ASP A 87 -7.27 13.80 -4.28
CA ASP A 87 -6.70 12.93 -5.32
C ASP A 87 -6.11 11.66 -4.70
N ILE A 88 -5.41 11.79 -3.58
CA ILE A 88 -4.84 10.63 -2.85
C ILE A 88 -5.94 9.67 -2.39
N ILE A 89 -7.02 10.20 -1.80
CA ILE A 89 -8.13 9.38 -1.30
C ILE A 89 -8.87 8.73 -2.46
N LEU A 90 -9.16 9.48 -3.54
CA LEU A 90 -9.88 8.99 -4.70
C LEU A 90 -9.09 7.87 -5.41
N ASN A 91 -7.80 8.09 -5.67
CA ASN A 91 -6.94 7.08 -6.30
C ASN A 91 -6.73 5.84 -5.43
N ALA A 92 -6.87 5.97 -4.11
CA ALA A 92 -6.82 4.81 -3.22
C ALA A 92 -8.09 3.95 -3.32
N VAL A 93 -9.26 4.53 -3.57
CA VAL A 93 -10.54 3.79 -3.54
C VAL A 93 -11.10 3.42 -4.91
N VAL A 94 -10.73 4.13 -5.96
CA VAL A 94 -11.10 3.76 -7.32
C VAL A 94 -10.14 2.68 -7.81
N PRO A 95 -10.63 1.48 -8.20
CA PRO A 95 -9.77 0.49 -8.84
C PRO A 95 -9.25 1.05 -10.16
N GLU A 96 -7.96 0.86 -10.45
CA GLU A 96 -7.45 1.14 -11.79
C GLU A 96 -8.19 0.21 -12.77
N GLU A 97 -8.86 0.79 -13.77
CA GLU A 97 -9.46 -0.01 -14.84
C GLU A 97 -8.36 -0.78 -15.59
N PRO A 98 -8.58 -2.07 -15.90
CA PRO A 98 -7.59 -2.92 -16.56
C PRO A 98 -7.30 -2.54 -18.01
#